data_AF-A0A5C7LXP2-F1
#
_entry.id   AF-A0A5C7LXP2-F1
#
_cell.length_a   1.000
_cell.length_b   1.000
_cell.length_c   1.000
_cell.angle_alpha   90.00
_cell.angle_beta   90.00
_cell.angle_gamma   90.00
#
_symmetry.space_group_name_H-M   'P 1'
#
loop_
_entity.id
_entity.type
_entity.pdbx_description
1 polymer ?
#
loop_
_entity_poly.entity_id
_entity_poly.type
_entity_poly.pdbx_seq_one_letter_code
_entity_poly.pdbx_strand_id
1 'polypeptide(L)'
;MDDGSAQELTISLSGIPQDVVSTLLNAQQGLSGKVWIGAIDATGALVSSPFLLFVGKLDVPTLDDSASSPKATISYESRLVDMDRSREFRFTSESQKIFYPSDKGFEYLRKAAKWDGFWGQTQRQVDKRRAAREKRQKKSNRR
;
A
#
# COMPACT_ATOMS: atom_id res chain seq x y z
N MET A 1 0.84 21.25 4.67
CA MET A 1 0.33 20.15 5.51
C MET A 1 -0.57 19.37 4.57
N ASP A 2 -0.05 18.27 4.02
CA ASP A 2 -0.72 17.44 3.02
C ASP A 2 -1.67 16.50 3.76
N ASP A 3 -2.97 16.56 3.47
CA ASP A 3 -4.07 15.99 4.26
C ASP A 3 -4.38 14.52 3.93
N GLY A 4 -3.48 13.86 3.19
CA GLY A 4 -3.60 12.43 2.88
C GLY A 4 -4.71 12.09 1.89
N SER A 5 -5.29 13.09 1.21
CA SER A 5 -6.26 12.85 0.15
C SER A 5 -5.60 12.27 -1.11
N ALA A 6 -6.33 11.43 -1.84
CA ALA A 6 -5.95 11.04 -3.20
C ALA A 6 -5.79 12.27 -4.11
N GLN A 7 -4.65 12.35 -4.79
CA GLN A 7 -4.32 13.42 -5.74
C GLN A 7 -4.22 12.84 -7.15
N GLU A 8 -4.76 13.57 -8.12
CA GLU A 8 -4.60 13.32 -9.55
C GLU A 8 -3.81 14.48 -10.17
N LEU A 9 -2.90 14.15 -11.10
CA LEU A 9 -2.18 15.12 -11.91
C LEU A 9 -2.44 14.84 -13.40
N THR A 10 -3.11 15.75 -14.08
CA THR A 10 -3.34 15.70 -15.52
C THR A 10 -2.36 16.62 -16.25
N ILE A 11 -1.69 16.09 -17.27
CA ILE A 11 -0.73 16.80 -18.11
C ILE A 11 -1.22 16.74 -19.56
N SER A 12 -1.48 17.90 -20.16
CA SER A 12 -1.81 18.02 -21.58
C SER A 12 -0.60 18.53 -22.35
N LEU A 13 -0.15 17.75 -23.33
CA LEU A 13 0.97 18.04 -24.21
C LEU A 13 0.43 18.33 -25.61
N SER A 14 0.88 19.42 -26.22
CA SER A 14 0.47 19.85 -27.57
C SER A 14 1.67 20.00 -28.49
N GLY A 15 1.53 19.61 -29.75
CA GLY A 15 2.63 19.70 -30.73
C GLY A 15 3.74 18.70 -30.42
N ILE A 16 3.36 17.53 -29.91
CA ILE A 16 4.30 16.47 -29.53
C ILE A 16 4.91 15.80 -30.76
N PRO A 17 6.22 15.48 -30.73
CA PRO A 17 6.84 14.74 -31.82
C PRO A 17 6.34 13.29 -31.88
N GLN A 18 6.41 12.69 -33.07
CA GLN A 18 5.76 11.41 -33.39
C GLN A 18 6.34 10.21 -32.61
N ASP A 19 7.60 10.29 -32.21
CA ASP A 19 8.25 9.30 -31.33
C ASP A 19 7.57 9.24 -29.95
N VAL A 20 7.24 10.39 -29.37
CA VAL A 20 6.50 10.49 -28.11
C VAL A 20 5.08 9.94 -28.27
N VAL A 21 4.42 10.23 -29.39
CA VAL A 21 3.09 9.67 -29.72
C VAL A 21 3.15 8.13 -29.73
N SER A 22 4.14 7.55 -30.43
CA SER A 22 4.30 6.10 -30.48
C SER A 22 4.60 5.48 -29.10
N THR A 23 5.31 6.22 -28.25
CA THR A 23 5.61 5.78 -26.88
C THR A 23 4.35 5.77 -26.03
N LEU A 24 3.51 6.80 -26.15
CA LEU A 24 2.24 6.90 -25.42
C LEU A 24 1.24 5.84 -25.87
N LEU A 25 1.23 5.48 -27.16
CA LEU A 25 0.37 4.42 -27.67
C LEU A 25 0.73 3.03 -27.08
N ASN A 26 2.00 2.83 -26.76
CA ASN A 26 2.49 1.60 -26.14
C ASN A 26 2.54 1.67 -24.60
N ALA A 27 2.10 2.78 -24.01
CA ALA A 27 2.17 2.96 -22.57
C ALA A 27 1.17 2.03 -21.85
N GLN A 28 1.64 1.36 -20.80
CA GLN A 28 0.81 0.46 -20.02
C GLN A 28 0.25 1.17 -18.78
N GLN A 29 -1.06 1.05 -18.59
CA GLN A 29 -1.75 1.55 -17.40
C GLN A 29 -1.18 0.90 -16.12
N GLY A 30 -1.17 1.65 -15.02
CA GLY A 30 -0.79 1.17 -13.70
C GLY A 30 0.72 1.16 -13.44
N LEU A 31 1.54 1.48 -14.45
CA LEU A 31 2.99 1.64 -14.27
C LEU A 31 3.30 2.91 -13.46
N SER A 32 4.34 2.84 -12.64
CA SER A 32 4.76 3.99 -11.83
C SER A 32 5.50 5.01 -12.69
N GLY A 33 5.08 6.27 -12.61
CA GLY A 33 5.75 7.41 -13.25
C GLY A 33 6.17 8.48 -12.25
N LYS A 34 7.08 9.34 -12.70
CA LYS A 34 7.57 10.50 -11.94
C LYS A 34 7.52 11.73 -12.82
N VAL A 35 6.99 12.82 -12.29
CA VAL A 35 6.94 14.13 -12.96
C VAL A 35 7.92 15.04 -12.25
N TRP A 36 8.81 15.66 -13.02
CA TRP A 36 9.85 16.56 -12.51
C TRP A 36 9.68 17.94 -13.13
N ILE A 37 9.94 18.98 -12.35
CA ILE A 37 10.04 20.36 -12.82
C ILE A 37 11.50 20.78 -12.77
N GLY A 38 12.03 21.24 -13.91
CA GLY A 38 13.37 21.81 -14.01
C GLY A 38 13.31 23.27 -14.45
N ALA A 39 14.20 24.10 -13.90
CA ALA A 39 14.41 25.46 -14.38
C ALA A 39 15.51 25.46 -15.44
N ILE A 40 15.26 26.13 -16.57
CA ILE A 40 16.20 26.28 -17.68
C ILE A 40 16.69 27.73 -17.78
N ASP A 41 17.95 27.92 -18.16
CA ASP A 41 18.52 29.24 -18.44
C ASP A 41 18.29 29.67 -19.90
N ALA A 42 18.78 30.85 -20.25
CA ALA A 42 18.65 31.42 -21.60
C ALA A 42 19.36 30.60 -22.70
N THR A 43 20.26 29.68 -22.32
CA THR A 43 20.95 28.77 -23.24
C THR A 43 20.22 27.43 -23.39
N GLY A 44 19.14 27.23 -22.64
CA GLY A 44 18.40 25.97 -22.57
C GLY A 44 19.05 24.93 -21.65
N ALA A 45 20.09 25.31 -20.89
CA ALA A 45 20.73 24.43 -19.94
C ALA A 45 19.96 24.41 -18.61
N LEU A 46 20.01 23.28 -17.92
CA LEU A 46 19.35 23.10 -16.64
C LEU A 46 20.12 23.85 -15.54
N VAL A 47 19.45 24.78 -14.84
CA VAL A 47 20.08 25.67 -13.85
C VAL A 47 20.45 24.93 -12.57
N SER A 48 19.67 23.92 -12.18
CA SER A 48 19.85 23.13 -10.95
C SER A 48 19.22 21.75 -11.09
N SER A 49 19.44 20.87 -10.10
CA SER A 49 18.73 19.59 -10.05
C SER A 49 17.20 19.77 -10.14
N PRO A 50 16.49 18.99 -10.97
CA PRO A 50 15.04 19.09 -11.10
C PRO A 50 14.34 18.74 -9.79
N PHE A 51 13.26 19.43 -9.50
CA PHE A 51 12.39 19.15 -8.35
C PHE A 51 11.38 18.07 -8.72
N LEU A 52 11.26 17.04 -7.88
CA LEU A 52 10.24 15.99 -8.06
C LEU A 52 8.88 16.56 -7.68
N LEU A 53 8.02 16.78 -8.68
CA LEU A 53 6.69 17.33 -8.48
C LEU A 53 5.70 16.26 -8.05
N PHE A 54 5.70 15.11 -8.72
CA PHE A 54 4.68 14.08 -8.52
C PHE A 54 5.21 12.67 -8.74
N VAL A 55 4.69 11.72 -7.98
CA VAL A 55 4.92 10.29 -8.16
C VAL A 55 3.58 9.59 -8.09
N GLY A 56 3.24 8.82 -9.13
CA GLY A 56 1.95 8.15 -9.20
C GLY A 56 1.94 7.00 -10.19
N LYS A 57 0.77 6.41 -10.37
CA LYS A 57 0.52 5.41 -11.41
C LYS A 57 -0.09 6.08 -12.63
N LEU A 58 0.40 5.70 -13.80
CA LEU A 58 -0.12 6.15 -15.08
C LEU A 58 -1.55 5.60 -15.28
N ASP A 59 -2.49 6.48 -15.61
CA ASP A 59 -3.80 6.07 -16.13
C ASP A 59 -3.79 5.98 -17.66
N VAL A 60 -4.88 5.53 -18.29
CA VAL A 60 -4.97 5.38 -19.75
C VAL A 60 -4.78 6.74 -20.43
N PRO A 61 -3.68 6.94 -21.20
CA PRO A 61 -3.46 8.19 -21.89
C PRO A 61 -4.48 8.35 -23.03
N THR A 62 -4.91 9.59 -23.26
CA THR A 62 -5.78 9.94 -24.38
C THR A 62 -5.00 10.70 -25.44
N LEU A 63 -5.20 10.33 -26.71
CA LEU A 63 -4.51 10.92 -27.85
C LEU A 63 -5.53 11.49 -28.83
N ASP A 64 -5.30 12.74 -29.24
CA ASP A 64 -5.99 13.41 -30.34
C ASP A 64 -4.99 13.60 -31.49
N ASP A 65 -5.10 12.73 -32.49
CA ASP A 65 -4.22 12.68 -33.66
C ASP A 65 -4.75 13.59 -34.78
N SER A 66 -4.88 14.89 -34.47
CA SER A 66 -5.22 15.88 -35.48
C SER A 66 -4.00 16.17 -36.37
N ALA A 67 -4.22 16.22 -37.69
CA ALA A 67 -3.15 16.34 -38.69
C ALA A 67 -2.28 17.62 -38.56
N SER A 68 -2.77 18.65 -37.87
CA SER A 68 -2.07 19.94 -37.71
C SER A 68 -1.47 20.14 -36.31
N SER A 69 -2.01 19.49 -35.27
CA SER A 69 -1.51 19.64 -33.90
C SER A 69 -1.88 18.44 -33.04
N PRO A 70 -1.07 17.37 -33.04
CA PRO A 70 -1.34 16.22 -32.18
C PRO A 70 -1.30 16.67 -30.71
N LYS A 71 -2.29 16.21 -29.94
CA LYS A 71 -2.40 16.46 -28.51
C LYS A 71 -2.48 15.15 -27.75
N ALA A 72 -1.75 15.06 -26.65
CA ALA A 72 -1.89 13.94 -25.71
C ALA A 72 -2.24 14.46 -24.33
N THR A 73 -3.17 13.79 -23.66
CA THR A 73 -3.47 14.05 -22.26
C THR A 73 -3.15 12.80 -21.44
N ILE A 74 -2.31 12.98 -20.43
CA ILE A 74 -1.80 11.92 -19.57
C ILE A 74 -2.22 12.25 -18.14
N SER A 75 -2.90 11.32 -17.48
CA SER A 75 -3.22 11.43 -16.06
C SER A 75 -2.35 10.49 -15.24
N TYR A 76 -1.89 10.98 -14.08
CA TYR A 76 -1.27 10.17 -13.05
C TYR A 76 -2.07 10.23 -11.76
N GLU A 77 -2.29 9.08 -11.15
CA GLU A 77 -2.99 8.95 -9.88
C GLU A 77 -2.02 8.66 -8.73
N SER A 78 -2.28 9.27 -7.57
CA SER A 78 -1.55 8.96 -6.34
C SER A 78 -1.79 7.52 -5.90
N ARG A 79 -0.76 6.91 -5.30
CA ARG A 79 -0.85 5.56 -4.72
C ARG A 79 -1.88 5.49 -3.57
N LEU A 80 -2.25 6.63 -2.97
CA LEU A 80 -3.28 6.71 -1.94
C LEU A 80 -4.68 6.41 -2.48
N VAL A 81 -4.93 6.53 -3.79
CA VAL A 81 -6.18 6.07 -4.42
C VAL A 81 -6.42 4.58 -4.15
N ASP A 82 -5.37 3.76 -4.06
CA ASP A 82 -5.50 2.34 -3.71
C ASP A 82 -6.03 2.13 -2.27
N MET A 83 -5.97 3.13 -1.39
CA MET A 83 -6.50 3.05 -0.02
C MET A 83 -8.03 3.19 0.04
N ASP A 84 -8.61 3.97 -0.87
CA ASP A 84 -10.07 4.10 -1.01
C ASP A 84 -10.72 2.90 -1.70
N ARG A 85 -9.91 2.03 -2.32
CA ARG A 85 -10.39 0.79 -2.94
C ARG A 85 -10.71 -0.24 -1.88
N SER A 86 -11.97 -0.71 -1.88
CA SER A 86 -12.39 -1.81 -1.02
C SER A 86 -11.58 -3.07 -1.31
N ARG A 87 -11.01 -3.69 -0.27
CA ARG A 87 -10.26 -4.94 -0.42
C ARG A 87 -11.23 -6.10 -0.56
N GLU A 88 -11.21 -6.76 -1.71
CA GLU A 88 -12.09 -7.92 -1.99
C GLU A 88 -11.60 -9.24 -1.38
N PHE A 89 -10.39 -9.26 -0.80
CA PHE A 89 -9.81 -10.47 -0.24
C PHE A 89 -10.51 -10.87 1.07
N ARG A 90 -11.10 -12.06 1.11
CA ARG A 90 -11.98 -12.52 2.20
C ARG A 90 -11.24 -13.14 3.40
N PHE A 91 -9.91 -13.23 3.38
CA PHE A 91 -9.06 -13.80 4.45
C PHE A 91 -9.55 -15.18 4.97
N THR A 92 -10.04 -16.03 4.07
CA THR A 92 -10.42 -17.40 4.37
C THR A 92 -9.27 -18.37 4.09
N SER A 93 -9.30 -19.57 4.69
CA SER A 93 -8.28 -20.60 4.40
C SER A 93 -8.22 -20.93 2.92
N GLU A 94 -9.39 -20.95 2.28
CA GLU A 94 -9.57 -21.20 0.85
C GLU A 94 -8.91 -20.07 0.03
N SER A 95 -9.09 -18.80 0.42
CA SER A 95 -8.43 -17.65 -0.22
C SER A 95 -6.91 -17.67 -0.08
N GLN A 96 -6.37 -18.13 1.06
CA GLN A 96 -4.91 -18.22 1.25
C GLN A 96 -4.28 -19.35 0.44
N LYS A 97 -4.96 -20.49 0.32
CA LYS A 97 -4.49 -21.65 -0.45
C LYS A 97 -4.35 -21.38 -1.95
N ILE A 98 -5.00 -20.35 -2.47
CA ILE A 98 -4.80 -19.87 -3.85
C ILE A 98 -3.35 -19.45 -4.08
N PHE A 99 -2.73 -18.77 -3.11
CA PHE A 99 -1.35 -18.28 -3.22
C PHE A 99 -0.34 -19.21 -2.56
N TYR A 100 -0.72 -19.83 -1.44
CA TYR A 100 0.15 -20.67 -0.63
C TYR A 100 -0.58 -21.98 -0.27
N PRO A 101 -0.55 -22.99 -1.15
CA PRO A 101 -1.36 -24.21 -0.98
C PRO A 101 -1.08 -25.00 0.31
N SER A 102 0.14 -24.89 0.85
CA SER A 102 0.57 -25.57 2.08
C SER A 102 0.35 -24.76 3.36
N ASP A 103 -0.13 -23.51 3.26
CA ASP A 103 -0.36 -22.64 4.40
C ASP A 103 -1.63 -23.03 5.17
N LYS A 104 -1.49 -23.14 6.49
CA LYS A 104 -2.55 -23.49 7.45
C LYS A 104 -2.87 -22.36 8.42
N GLY A 105 -2.29 -21.18 8.26
CA GLY A 105 -2.44 -20.03 9.16
C GLY A 105 -3.90 -19.69 9.44
N PHE A 106 -4.72 -19.52 8.40
CA PHE A 106 -6.15 -19.22 8.59
C PHE A 106 -7.00 -20.39 9.11
N GLU A 107 -6.51 -21.64 9.04
CA GLU A 107 -7.16 -22.74 9.74
C GLU A 107 -6.99 -22.61 11.25
N TYR A 108 -5.79 -22.23 11.71
CA TYR A 108 -5.53 -21.96 13.13
C TYR A 108 -6.23 -20.70 13.62
N LEU A 109 -6.28 -19.64 12.80
CA LEU A 109 -6.97 -18.40 13.13
C LEU A 109 -8.47 -18.61 13.35
N ARG A 110 -9.12 -19.43 12.50
CA ARG A 110 -10.52 -19.86 12.71
C ARG A 110 -10.71 -20.60 14.04
N LYS A 111 -9.74 -21.44 14.44
CA LYS A 111 -9.80 -22.15 15.74
C LYS A 111 -9.58 -21.19 16.91
N ALA A 112 -8.62 -20.27 16.79
CA ALA A 112 -8.33 -19.26 17.81
C ALA A 112 -9.51 -18.30 18.02
N ALA A 113 -10.24 -17.94 16.96
CA ALA A 113 -11.45 -17.12 17.08
C ALA A 113 -12.57 -17.82 17.88
N LYS A 114 -12.58 -19.15 17.92
CA LYS A 114 -13.52 -19.97 18.70
C LYS A 114 -12.97 -20.40 20.05
N TRP A 115 -11.82 -19.88 20.45
CA TRP A 115 -11.17 -20.24 21.71
C TRP A 115 -11.91 -19.62 22.89
N ASP A 116 -12.40 -20.48 23.79
CA ASP A 116 -13.08 -20.14 25.04
C ASP A 116 -12.15 -20.24 26.28
N GLY A 117 -10.91 -20.66 26.07
CA GLY A 117 -9.92 -20.78 27.13
C GLY A 117 -9.32 -19.43 27.55
N PHE A 118 -8.50 -19.48 28.59
CA PHE A 118 -7.85 -18.29 29.12
C PHE A 118 -6.58 -17.93 28.33
N TRP A 119 -6.48 -16.68 27.88
CA TRP A 119 -5.26 -16.13 27.33
C TRP A 119 -4.40 -15.56 28.47
N GLY A 120 -3.27 -16.21 28.77
CA GLY A 120 -2.33 -15.81 29.84
C GLY A 120 -2.13 -16.87 30.92
N GLN A 121 -1.55 -16.49 32.06
CA GLN A 121 -1.35 -17.39 33.22
C GLN A 121 -2.70 -17.84 33.78
N THR A 122 -3.06 -19.12 33.58
CA THR A 122 -4.29 -19.72 34.09
C THR A 122 -4.50 -19.35 35.57
N GLN A 123 -5.64 -18.75 35.91
CA GLN A 123 -6.02 -18.39 37.29
C GLN A 123 -5.80 -19.57 38.27
N ARG A 124 -6.11 -20.79 37.79
CA ARG A 124 -5.89 -22.06 38.48
C ARG A 124 -4.43 -22.34 38.87
N GLN A 125 -3.44 -21.83 38.13
CA GLN A 125 -2.01 -21.94 38.50
C GLN A 125 -1.60 -20.86 39.51
N VAL A 126 -2.14 -19.64 39.37
CA VAL A 126 -1.90 -18.54 40.31
C VAL A 126 -2.45 -18.91 41.70
N ASP A 127 -3.67 -19.45 41.76
CA ASP A 127 -4.32 -19.87 43.00
C ASP A 127 -3.56 -21.02 43.69
N LYS A 128 -3.11 -22.02 42.91
CA LYS A 128 -2.28 -23.12 43.43
C LYS A 128 -0.96 -22.62 44.01
N ARG A 129 -0.30 -21.67 43.33
CA ARG A 129 0.96 -21.06 43.79
C ARG A 129 0.76 -20.22 45.05
N ARG A 130 -0.34 -19.45 45.15
CA ARG A 130 -0.70 -18.67 46.33
C ARG A 130 -0.99 -19.56 47.53
N ALA A 131 -1.81 -20.60 47.35
CA ALA A 131 -2.11 -21.57 48.40
C ALA A 131 -0.85 -22.32 48.90
N ALA A 132 0.07 -22.67 47.99
CA ALA A 132 1.34 -23.29 48.36
C ALA A 132 2.26 -22.34 49.16
N ARG A 133 2.28 -21.05 48.81
CA ARG A 133 3.04 -20.01 49.53
C ARG A 133 2.50 -19.78 50.94
N GLU A 134 1.19 -19.68 51.10
CA GLU A 134 0.54 -19.53 52.41
C GLU A 134 0.80 -20.74 53.33
N LYS A 135 0.77 -21.96 52.78
CA LYS A 135 1.13 -23.18 53.54
C LYS A 135 2.59 -23.18 54.02
N ARG A 136 3.53 -22.74 53.17
CA ARG A 136 4.95 -22.59 53.56
C ARG A 136 5.12 -21.55 54.67
N GLN A 137 4.43 -20.42 54.59
CA GLN A 137 4.52 -19.36 55.59
C GLN A 137 3.93 -19.79 56.94
N LYS A 138 2.79 -20.49 56.95
CA LYS A 138 2.22 -21.08 58.18
C LYS A 138 3.11 -22.15 58.81
N LYS A 139 3.86 -22.92 58.01
CA LYS A 139 4.84 -23.91 58.51
C LYS A 139 6.09 -23.24 59.10
N SER A 140 6.49 -22.09 58.56
CA SER A 140 7.60 -21.28 59.08
C SER A 140 7.27 -20.61 60.42
N ASN A 141 6.06 -20.07 60.58
CA ASN A 141 5.63 -19.42 61.84
C ASN A 141 5.27 -20.39 62.97
N ARG A 142 5.30 -21.70 62.71
CA ARG A 142 5.05 -22.77 63.71
C ARG A 142 6.34 -23.43 64.21
N ARG A 143 7.50 -22.97 63.74
CA ARG A 143 8.82 -23.28 64.30
C ARG A 143 9.30 -22.07 65.08
#